data_AF-A0A0W0TN13-F1
#
_entry.id   AF-A0A0W0TN13-F1
#
_cell.length_a   1.000
_cell.length_b   1.000
_cell.length_c   1.000
_cell.angle_alpha   90.00
_cell.angle_beta   90.00
_cell.angle_gamma   90.00
#
_symmetry.space_group_name_H-M   'P 1'
#
loop_
_entity.id
_entity.type
_entity.pdbx_description
1 polymer ?
#
loop_
_entity_poly.entity_id
_entity_poly.type
_entity_poly.pdbx_seq_one_letter_code
_entity_poly.pdbx_strand_id
1 'polypeptide(L)'
;MKKKVLPQSERGLYKSGLDREREAVISAHFMHKINQESTSQLYNAKTFSQKAIVWDFKTIQEQLIPAILGASEQFIKERAAAIKARAKKNYKEYGLKNENEIGLVEMIAEIMVDRQFLKGSKSNYPRLNLAKKINDLLEKQKPLRMVIPALPYKTSSPLKSRGTMPDFAEVNFLLALAEVVKTIKWICKEYYPNELVQIKGFTIVTDGSRFNHFLNEPSHNLSIYQEQLNNWLEILQITEDVEIRDYQKLITLSLPTQLYANKTSIREQVRQLYLQLMLPLLDFYDMDRTIHKAIDMDPEPESSNLEGRFVPLFKSLIYIVNYKCLSHYADLYGESYSDLYSKLSKHIFVPYTVLTSDVKTKIEQSISCVSQVNDFSNESLMEYLRQSMLEEAWMAAINYIAEIRSDRDLKEDPISTCLPDYIRWTIHAKPGQLAILTTTAFGDPVQPWHGAGVFKRTKNNKIKLYTLPVLALEGMGAIPVIIENEPNYLKQPLFYIDPEIAFENAEDFISLIKNQLTRKRKF
;
A
#
# COMPACT_ATOMS: atom_id res chain seq x y z
N MET A 1 8.32 30.66 -6.81
CA MET A 1 7.71 30.87 -5.46
C MET A 1 8.75 30.56 -4.39
N LYS A 2 9.03 31.50 -3.47
CA LYS A 2 9.91 31.26 -2.31
C LYS A 2 9.18 30.30 -1.35
N LYS A 3 9.79 29.16 -1.01
CA LYS A 3 9.26 28.19 -0.03
C LYS A 3 8.92 28.94 1.26
N LYS A 4 7.65 28.91 1.69
CA LYS A 4 7.23 29.43 2.99
C LYS A 4 7.87 28.55 4.06
N VAL A 5 8.90 29.07 4.70
CA VAL A 5 9.64 28.38 5.76
C VAL A 5 8.79 28.45 7.02
N LEU A 6 8.17 27.33 7.43
CA LEU A 6 7.41 27.28 8.69
C LEU A 6 8.30 27.73 9.86
N PRO A 7 7.74 28.50 10.82
CA PRO A 7 8.42 28.86 12.07
C PRO A 7 8.99 27.62 12.75
N GLN A 8 10.17 27.76 13.35
CA GLN A 8 10.89 26.64 13.96
C GLN A 8 10.08 25.95 15.08
N SER A 9 9.18 26.69 15.75
CA SER A 9 8.26 26.19 16.78
C SER A 9 7.13 25.29 16.27
N GLU A 10 6.76 25.37 14.99
CA GLU A 10 5.71 24.54 14.38
C GLU A 10 6.25 23.30 13.65
N ARG A 11 7.57 23.21 13.49
CA ARG A 11 8.17 22.09 12.75
C ARG A 11 8.05 20.80 13.54
N GLY A 12 7.33 19.84 12.98
CA GLY A 12 7.24 18.48 13.52
C GLY A 12 6.18 18.26 14.59
N LEU A 13 5.28 19.23 14.79
CA LEU A 13 4.02 18.96 15.47
C LEU A 13 3.11 18.20 14.51
N TYR A 14 2.38 17.22 15.04
CA TYR A 14 1.34 16.56 14.28
C TYR A 14 0.25 17.56 13.95
N LYS A 15 -0.01 17.75 12.66
CA LYS A 15 -1.17 18.49 12.18
C LYS A 15 -2.20 17.44 11.77
N SER A 16 -3.38 17.49 12.39
CA SER A 16 -4.52 16.69 11.96
C SER A 16 -4.82 17.00 10.50
N GLY A 17 -5.18 15.95 9.77
CA GLY A 17 -5.30 16.03 8.33
C GLY A 17 -3.97 15.96 7.58
N LEU A 18 -4.07 15.47 6.35
CA LEU A 18 -3.03 15.41 5.34
C LEU A 18 -2.59 16.82 4.97
N ASP A 19 -1.30 16.99 4.66
CA ASP A 19 -0.74 18.28 4.22
C ASP A 19 -1.52 18.79 2.99
N ARG A 20 -2.25 19.90 3.18
CA ARG A 20 -3.03 20.57 2.11
C ARG A 20 -2.14 21.09 0.98
N GLU A 21 -0.84 21.23 1.22
CA GLU A 21 0.12 21.69 0.22
C GLU A 21 0.85 20.52 -0.49
N ARG A 22 0.97 19.35 0.17
CA ARG A 22 1.74 18.18 -0.29
C ARG A 22 1.07 16.85 0.05
N GLU A 23 0.15 16.42 -0.80
CA GLU A 23 -0.43 15.09 -0.74
C GLU A 23 0.12 14.26 -1.90
N ALA A 24 1.08 13.39 -1.63
CA ALA A 24 1.44 12.35 -2.58
C ALA A 24 0.29 11.31 -2.64
N VAL A 25 -0.82 11.67 -3.29
CA VAL A 25 -1.97 10.79 -3.55
C VAL A 25 -1.59 9.90 -4.72
N ILE A 26 -0.91 8.82 -4.33
CA ILE A 26 -0.77 7.59 -5.10
C ILE A 26 0.19 7.67 -6.29
N SER A 27 1.06 6.66 -6.37
CA SER A 27 2.10 6.48 -7.38
C SER A 27 1.53 6.02 -8.74
N ALA A 28 0.39 6.54 -9.18
CA ALA A 28 -0.30 6.08 -10.39
C ALA A 28 0.49 6.26 -11.69
N HIS A 29 1.31 7.30 -11.77
CA HIS A 29 2.08 7.62 -12.98
C HIS A 29 2.95 6.44 -13.44
N PHE A 30 3.41 5.59 -12.52
CA PHE A 30 4.24 4.44 -12.92
C PHE A 30 3.40 3.35 -13.61
N MET A 31 2.18 3.06 -13.16
CA MET A 31 1.38 1.97 -13.76
C MET A 31 0.96 2.30 -15.18
N HIS A 32 0.54 3.54 -15.43
CA HIS A 32 0.23 3.98 -16.78
C HIS A 32 1.44 3.82 -17.69
N LYS A 33 2.62 4.27 -17.24
CA LYS A 33 3.87 4.13 -17.99
C LYS A 33 4.21 2.66 -18.27
N ILE A 34 4.21 1.80 -17.26
CA ILE A 34 4.53 0.37 -17.44
C ILE A 34 3.53 -0.31 -18.38
N ASN A 35 2.25 0.06 -18.32
CA ASN A 35 1.22 -0.52 -19.19
C ASN A 35 1.37 -0.13 -20.66
N GLN A 36 1.99 1.02 -20.95
CA GLN A 36 2.28 1.48 -22.31
C GLN A 36 3.59 0.91 -22.87
N GLU A 37 4.45 0.32 -22.04
CA GLU A 37 5.68 -0.32 -22.50
C GLU A 37 5.35 -1.62 -23.27
N SER A 38 5.77 -1.68 -24.55
CA SER A 38 5.45 -2.80 -25.46
C SER A 38 6.00 -4.15 -25.00
N THR A 39 7.07 -4.14 -24.22
CA THR A 39 7.70 -5.32 -23.62
C THR A 39 6.97 -5.84 -22.38
N SER A 40 6.07 -5.05 -21.80
CA SER A 40 5.33 -5.42 -20.59
C SER A 40 4.06 -6.17 -20.95
N GLN A 41 4.06 -7.48 -20.72
CA GLN A 41 2.91 -8.35 -20.96
C GLN A 41 2.73 -9.32 -19.80
N LEU A 42 1.46 -9.59 -19.46
CA LEU A 42 1.12 -10.67 -18.56
C LEU A 42 1.36 -12.01 -19.26
N TYR A 43 1.78 -13.01 -18.51
CA TYR A 43 1.76 -14.38 -18.97
C TYR A 43 0.32 -14.82 -19.22
N ASN A 44 0.05 -15.33 -20.41
CA ASN A 44 -1.16 -16.13 -20.63
C ASN A 44 -1.13 -17.41 -19.78
N ALA A 45 -2.26 -18.08 -19.65
CA ALA A 45 -2.39 -19.28 -18.82
C ALA A 45 -1.33 -20.34 -19.14
N LYS A 46 -1.06 -20.60 -20.42
CA LYS A 46 -0.05 -21.57 -20.87
C LYS A 46 1.36 -21.19 -20.42
N THR A 47 1.75 -19.93 -20.66
CA THR A 47 3.08 -19.41 -20.31
C THR A 47 3.28 -19.40 -18.80
N PHE A 48 2.25 -19.00 -18.06
CA PHE A 48 2.25 -19.03 -16.61
C PHE A 48 2.46 -20.45 -16.09
N SER A 49 1.69 -21.43 -16.56
CA SER A 49 1.85 -22.84 -16.16
C SER A 49 3.21 -23.42 -16.53
N GLN A 50 3.81 -23.01 -17.66
CA GLN A 50 5.14 -23.47 -18.08
C GLN A 50 6.27 -22.87 -17.25
N LYS A 51 6.12 -21.63 -16.78
CA LYS A 51 7.13 -20.94 -15.98
C LYS A 51 6.97 -21.14 -14.48
N ALA A 52 5.75 -21.42 -14.02
CA ALA A 52 5.48 -21.59 -12.61
C ALA A 52 6.21 -22.82 -12.06
N ILE A 53 6.83 -22.65 -10.90
CA ILE A 53 7.32 -23.76 -10.10
C ILE A 53 6.37 -23.99 -8.94
N VAL A 54 6.17 -25.26 -8.60
CA VAL A 54 5.24 -25.68 -7.54
C VAL A 54 6.05 -26.16 -6.36
N TRP A 55 5.85 -25.53 -5.20
CA TRP A 55 6.44 -25.97 -3.94
C TRP A 55 5.33 -26.39 -2.99
N ASP A 56 5.60 -27.37 -2.14
CA ASP A 56 4.70 -27.70 -1.05
C ASP A 56 4.80 -26.62 0.06
N PHE A 57 3.70 -26.40 0.78
CA PHE A 57 3.66 -25.39 1.84
C PHE A 57 4.62 -25.69 3.00
N LYS A 58 4.92 -26.96 3.25
CA LYS A 58 5.82 -27.39 4.32
C LYS A 58 7.25 -26.94 4.04
N THR A 59 7.72 -27.00 2.79
CA THR A 59 9.01 -26.43 2.35
C THR A 59 9.08 -24.93 2.63
N ILE A 60 7.99 -24.19 2.40
CA ILE A 60 7.93 -22.77 2.75
C ILE A 60 8.07 -22.57 4.27
N GLN A 61 7.21 -23.24 5.05
CA GLN A 61 7.09 -23.03 6.48
C GLN A 61 8.31 -23.52 7.26
N GLU A 62 8.86 -24.67 6.92
CA GLU A 62 9.94 -25.32 7.67
C GLU A 62 11.34 -24.92 7.20
N GLN A 63 11.48 -24.35 5.99
CA GLN A 63 12.80 -24.04 5.43
C GLN A 63 12.96 -22.59 5.01
N LEU A 64 12.06 -22.06 4.17
CA LEU A 64 12.19 -20.68 3.66
C LEU A 64 11.89 -19.63 4.74
N ILE A 65 10.81 -19.81 5.51
CA ILE A 65 10.45 -18.88 6.59
C ILE A 65 11.56 -18.79 7.65
N PRO A 66 12.13 -19.90 8.16
CA PRO A 66 13.28 -19.83 9.06
C PRO A 66 14.50 -19.10 8.47
N ALA A 67 14.78 -19.26 7.18
CA ALA A 67 15.86 -18.51 6.51
C ALA A 67 15.61 -16.99 6.54
N ILE A 68 14.36 -16.58 6.28
CA ILE A 68 13.96 -15.17 6.31
C ILE A 68 14.01 -14.62 7.75
N LEU A 69 13.53 -15.39 8.73
CA LEU A 69 13.57 -15.02 10.15
C LEU A 69 15.01 -14.89 10.65
N GLY A 70 15.90 -15.80 10.28
CA GLY A 70 17.33 -15.71 10.61
C GLY A 70 17.98 -14.43 10.06
N ALA A 71 17.67 -14.05 8.82
CA ALA A 71 18.13 -12.79 8.24
C ALA A 71 17.55 -11.56 8.97
N SER A 72 16.31 -11.66 9.46
CA SER A 72 15.65 -10.62 10.27
C SER A 72 16.33 -10.46 11.63
N GLU A 73 16.61 -11.55 12.34
CA GLU A 73 17.33 -11.53 13.61
C GLU A 73 18.73 -10.92 13.48
N GLN A 74 19.48 -11.32 12.44
CA GLN A 74 20.80 -10.75 12.18
C GLN A 74 20.70 -9.24 11.94
N PHE A 75 19.72 -8.80 11.16
CA PHE A 75 19.48 -7.39 10.92
C PHE A 75 19.12 -6.64 12.21
N ILE A 76 18.24 -7.19 13.07
CA ILE A 76 17.88 -6.61 14.37
C ILE A 76 19.13 -6.39 15.24
N LYS A 77 19.99 -7.40 15.37
CA LYS A 77 21.26 -7.29 16.13
C LYS A 77 22.17 -6.20 15.58
N GLU A 78 22.35 -6.17 14.25
CA GLU A 78 23.14 -5.13 13.58
C GLU A 78 22.55 -3.72 13.78
N ARG A 79 21.22 -3.59 13.88
CA ARG A 79 20.56 -2.32 14.17
C ARG A 79 20.74 -1.91 15.61
N ALA A 80 20.46 -2.78 16.57
CA ALA A 80 20.65 -2.51 17.99
C ALA A 80 22.08 -2.00 18.28
N ALA A 81 23.11 -2.70 17.76
CA ALA A 81 24.50 -2.29 17.93
C ALA A 81 24.80 -0.88 17.37
N ALA A 82 24.26 -0.55 16.19
CA ALA A 82 24.51 0.74 15.55
C ALA A 82 23.69 1.90 16.14
N ILE A 83 22.59 1.62 16.84
CA ILE A 83 21.73 2.65 17.43
C ILE A 83 22.45 3.38 18.56
N LYS A 84 23.12 2.66 19.46
CA LYS A 84 23.83 3.26 20.60
C LYS A 84 24.83 4.33 20.17
N ALA A 85 25.68 4.01 19.20
CA ALA A 85 26.66 4.95 18.65
C ALA A 85 25.99 6.18 17.99
N ARG A 86 24.87 5.98 17.30
CA ARG A 86 24.14 7.08 16.65
C ARG A 86 23.39 7.96 17.62
N ALA A 87 22.76 7.40 18.64
CA ALA A 87 22.10 8.15 19.70
C ALA A 87 23.10 9.07 20.40
N LYS A 88 24.27 8.54 20.79
CA LYS A 88 25.39 9.32 21.32
C LYS A 88 25.83 10.44 20.38
N LYS A 89 26.06 10.14 19.10
CA LYS A 89 26.42 11.16 18.11
C LYS A 89 25.37 12.28 17.98
N ASN A 90 24.09 11.94 18.13
CA ASN A 90 22.98 12.87 17.93
C ASN A 90 22.45 13.48 19.24
N TYR A 91 23.16 13.37 20.37
CA TYR A 91 22.66 13.77 21.70
C TYR A 91 22.07 15.20 21.74
N LYS A 92 22.66 16.14 21.00
CA LYS A 92 22.18 17.53 20.91
C LYS A 92 20.78 17.65 20.30
N GLU A 93 20.41 16.75 19.39
CA GLU A 93 19.07 16.73 18.77
C GLU A 93 17.96 16.29 19.74
N TYR A 94 18.35 15.68 20.87
CA TYR A 94 17.47 15.33 21.98
C TYR A 94 17.44 16.42 23.07
N GLY A 95 18.15 17.54 22.88
CA GLY A 95 18.24 18.60 23.89
C GLY A 95 19.15 18.28 25.07
N LEU A 96 20.00 17.25 24.94
CA LEU A 96 20.95 16.83 25.99
C LEU A 96 22.24 17.64 25.93
N LYS A 97 22.93 17.77 27.08
CA LYS A 97 24.17 18.56 27.20
C LYS A 97 25.41 17.78 26.79
N ASN A 98 25.41 16.47 27.00
CA ASN A 98 26.51 15.58 26.64
C ASN A 98 26.02 14.19 26.22
N GLU A 99 26.88 13.41 25.57
CA GLU A 99 26.54 12.09 25.04
C GLU A 99 26.33 11.00 26.11
N ASN A 100 26.75 11.24 27.35
CA ASN A 100 26.57 10.29 28.45
C ASN A 100 25.16 10.38 29.07
N GLU A 101 24.39 11.41 28.72
CA GLU A 101 22.99 11.57 29.12
C GLU A 101 22.02 10.74 28.26
N ILE A 102 22.51 10.03 27.24
CA ILE A 102 21.66 9.16 26.41
C ILE A 102 21.11 8.00 27.24
N GLY A 103 19.79 7.99 27.42
CA GLY A 103 19.05 6.95 28.11
C GLY A 103 18.27 6.04 27.16
N LEU A 104 17.39 5.23 27.74
CA LEU A 104 16.52 4.32 26.98
C LEU A 104 15.61 5.08 26.01
N VAL A 105 15.03 6.20 26.44
CA VAL A 105 14.11 7.04 25.66
C VAL A 105 14.75 7.46 24.33
N GLU A 106 15.98 7.99 24.38
CA GLU A 106 16.69 8.45 23.18
C GLU A 106 17.07 7.29 22.27
N MET A 107 17.41 6.12 22.83
CA MET A 107 17.69 4.92 22.03
C MET A 107 16.45 4.43 21.29
N ILE A 108 15.28 4.38 21.96
CA ILE A 108 14.01 4.01 21.33
C ILE A 108 13.67 5.01 20.22
N ALA A 109 13.79 6.31 20.49
CA ALA A 109 13.55 7.35 19.51
C ALA A 109 14.51 7.23 18.31
N GLU A 110 15.80 6.94 18.53
CA GLU A 110 16.78 6.75 17.44
C GLU A 110 16.46 5.52 16.59
N ILE A 111 15.91 4.43 17.17
CA ILE A 111 15.42 3.27 16.39
C ILE A 111 14.33 3.72 15.43
N MET A 112 13.31 4.40 15.95
CA MET A 112 12.14 4.82 15.17
C MET A 112 12.50 5.77 14.03
N VAL A 113 13.59 6.53 14.14
CA VAL A 113 14.09 7.42 13.08
C VAL A 113 15.29 6.85 12.29
N ASP A 114 15.64 5.58 12.48
CA ASP A 114 16.70 4.93 11.71
C ASP A 114 16.34 4.95 10.23
N ARG A 115 17.29 5.34 9.37
CA ARG A 115 17.14 5.31 7.91
C ARG A 115 16.82 3.93 7.34
N GLN A 116 17.08 2.87 8.10
CA GLN A 116 16.73 1.49 7.76
C GLN A 116 15.25 1.17 8.03
N PHE A 117 14.53 2.00 8.78
CA PHE A 117 13.10 1.85 9.07
C PHE A 117 12.27 3.04 8.56
N LEU A 118 12.84 4.24 8.51
CA LEU A 118 12.15 5.48 8.19
C LEU A 118 12.38 5.93 6.74
N LYS A 119 11.28 6.29 6.07
CA LYS A 119 11.22 7.00 4.80
C LYS A 119 11.04 8.51 5.04
N GLY A 120 11.64 9.33 4.16
CA GLY A 120 11.48 10.78 4.20
C GLY A 120 12.44 11.48 5.17
N SER A 121 12.18 12.77 5.40
CA SER A 121 13.03 13.63 6.24
C SER A 121 12.79 13.35 7.72
N LYS A 122 13.87 13.29 8.50
CA LYS A 122 13.80 13.23 9.98
C LYS A 122 13.15 14.47 10.58
N SER A 123 13.11 15.58 9.86
CA SER A 123 12.41 16.79 10.29
C SER A 123 10.89 16.62 10.36
N ASN A 124 10.34 15.57 9.75
CA ASN A 124 8.91 15.28 9.82
C ASN A 124 8.51 14.96 11.25
N TYR A 125 9.33 14.23 12.00
CA TYR A 125 9.12 13.98 13.41
C TYR A 125 10.45 14.18 14.17
N PRO A 126 10.70 15.39 14.70
CA PRO A 126 11.93 15.73 15.40
C PRO A 126 12.20 14.77 16.56
N ARG A 127 13.48 14.41 16.73
CA ARG A 127 13.97 13.53 17.79
C ARG A 127 13.50 13.95 19.18
N LEU A 128 13.65 15.22 19.52
CA LEU A 128 13.20 15.79 20.79
C LEU A 128 11.70 15.54 21.04
N ASN A 129 10.85 15.77 20.04
CA ASN A 129 9.40 15.59 20.20
C ASN A 129 9.04 14.12 20.38
N LEU A 130 9.69 13.23 19.62
CA LEU A 130 9.47 11.79 19.73
C LEU A 130 9.95 11.26 21.09
N ALA A 131 11.14 11.67 21.53
CA ALA A 131 11.70 11.32 22.83
C ALA A 131 10.78 11.79 23.97
N LYS A 132 10.29 13.03 23.94
CA LYS A 132 9.30 13.53 24.91
C LYS A 132 8.05 12.66 24.94
N LYS A 133 7.46 12.33 23.78
CA LYS A 133 6.27 11.47 23.73
C LYS A 133 6.54 10.06 24.28
N ILE A 134 7.71 9.48 24.01
CA ILE A 134 8.10 8.19 24.58
C ILE A 134 8.25 8.31 26.10
N ASN A 135 8.96 9.34 26.59
CA ASN A 135 9.15 9.57 28.02
C ASN A 135 7.79 9.70 28.75
N ASP A 136 6.87 10.51 28.22
CA ASP A 136 5.53 10.70 28.79
C ASP A 136 4.76 9.38 28.91
N LEU A 137 4.93 8.46 27.95
CA LEU A 137 4.30 7.13 28.00
C LEU A 137 4.94 6.26 29.09
N LEU A 138 6.27 6.26 29.16
CA LEU A 138 7.01 5.46 30.15
C LEU A 138 6.78 5.93 31.59
N GLU A 139 6.80 7.25 31.84
CA GLU A 139 6.52 7.82 33.16
C GLU A 139 5.10 7.49 33.65
N LYS A 140 4.13 7.41 32.72
CA LYS A 140 2.75 7.03 33.01
C LYS A 140 2.53 5.51 33.03
N GLN A 141 3.60 4.72 32.92
CA GLN A 141 3.57 3.25 32.83
C GLN A 141 2.62 2.73 31.73
N LYS A 142 2.45 3.52 30.67
CA LYS A 142 1.64 3.12 29.52
C LYS A 142 2.48 2.27 28.57
N PRO A 143 1.89 1.23 27.95
CA PRO A 143 2.62 0.42 26.99
C PRO A 143 2.99 1.25 25.75
N LEU A 144 4.20 1.08 25.26
CA LEU A 144 4.64 1.65 24.00
C LEU A 144 3.91 0.93 22.85
N ARG A 145 3.03 1.68 22.19
CA ARG A 145 2.20 1.21 21.08
C ARG A 145 2.36 2.09 19.85
N MET A 146 2.31 1.49 18.68
CA MET A 146 2.43 2.15 17.39
C MET A 146 1.22 1.82 16.51
N VAL A 147 0.80 2.74 15.65
CA VAL A 147 -0.35 2.51 14.76
C VAL A 147 -0.05 2.94 13.34
N ILE A 148 -0.40 2.09 12.36
CA ILE A 148 -0.20 2.35 10.93
C ILE A 148 -1.42 1.91 10.10
N PRO A 149 -2.04 2.82 9.33
CA PRO A 149 -2.97 2.44 8.28
C PRO A 149 -2.23 1.85 7.10
N ALA A 150 -2.53 0.60 6.79
CA ALA A 150 -1.92 -0.17 5.74
C ALA A 150 -2.72 -1.45 5.51
N LEU A 151 -2.37 -2.17 4.44
CA LEU A 151 -2.92 -3.49 4.10
C LEU A 151 -4.46 -3.48 3.99
N PRO A 152 -5.07 -2.62 3.15
CA PRO A 152 -6.53 -2.59 2.99
C PRO A 152 -7.09 -3.95 2.55
N TYR A 153 -6.59 -4.43 1.43
CA TYR A 153 -6.84 -5.73 0.79
C TYR A 153 -5.88 -5.82 -0.42
N LYS A 154 -5.55 -7.03 -0.89
CA LYS A 154 -4.79 -7.21 -2.12
C LYS A 154 -5.62 -6.75 -3.31
N THR A 155 -5.12 -5.81 -4.11
CA THR A 155 -5.85 -5.26 -5.26
C THR A 155 -6.33 -6.38 -6.20
N SER A 156 -7.54 -6.25 -6.76
CA SER A 156 -8.05 -7.14 -7.80
C SER A 156 -7.60 -6.77 -9.22
N SER A 157 -6.73 -5.75 -9.37
CA SER A 157 -6.19 -5.35 -10.67
C SER A 157 -5.23 -6.43 -11.21
N PRO A 158 -5.53 -7.06 -12.37
CA PRO A 158 -4.69 -8.12 -12.94
C PRO A 158 -3.27 -7.66 -13.32
N LEU A 159 -3.09 -6.36 -13.53
CA LEU A 159 -1.78 -5.78 -13.83
C LEU A 159 -0.88 -5.67 -12.60
N LYS A 160 -1.46 -5.72 -11.40
CA LYS A 160 -0.76 -5.52 -10.13
C LYS A 160 -0.61 -6.81 -9.34
N SER A 161 -1.59 -7.70 -9.37
CA SER A 161 -1.61 -8.98 -8.65
C SER A 161 -2.28 -10.07 -9.52
N ARG A 162 -2.05 -11.34 -9.20
CA ARG A 162 -2.76 -12.48 -9.82
C ARG A 162 -3.92 -13.02 -8.97
N GLY A 163 -4.12 -12.48 -7.78
CA GLY A 163 -5.17 -12.91 -6.87
C GLY A 163 -5.24 -11.99 -5.67
N THR A 164 -6.17 -12.31 -4.77
CA THR A 164 -6.59 -11.45 -3.66
C THR A 164 -5.97 -11.83 -2.32
N MET A 165 -5.13 -12.87 -2.26
CA MET A 165 -4.49 -13.28 -1.00
C MET A 165 -3.23 -12.47 -0.70
N PRO A 166 -2.87 -12.28 0.58
CA PRO A 166 -1.55 -11.78 0.97
C PRO A 166 -0.45 -12.70 0.42
N ASP A 167 0.62 -12.12 -0.13
CA ASP A 167 1.77 -12.86 -0.62
C ASP A 167 3.05 -12.39 0.11
N PHE A 168 4.24 -12.74 -0.39
CA PHE A 168 5.48 -12.35 0.28
C PHE A 168 5.73 -10.83 0.32
N ALA A 169 5.03 -10.02 -0.48
CA ALA A 169 5.04 -8.57 -0.32
C ALA A 169 4.48 -8.16 1.04
N GLU A 170 3.33 -8.73 1.43
CA GLU A 170 2.72 -8.50 2.74
C GLU A 170 3.57 -9.11 3.86
N VAL A 171 4.06 -10.34 3.71
CA VAL A 171 4.97 -10.97 4.69
C VAL A 171 6.18 -10.09 4.96
N ASN A 172 6.79 -9.52 3.91
CA ASN A 172 7.93 -8.63 4.03
C ASN A 172 7.59 -7.35 4.82
N PHE A 173 6.38 -6.82 4.62
CA PHE A 173 5.88 -5.64 5.33
C PHE A 173 5.59 -5.93 6.81
N LEU A 174 4.94 -7.05 7.11
CA LEU A 174 4.69 -7.49 8.50
C LEU A 174 6.00 -7.67 9.26
N LEU A 175 6.97 -8.34 8.65
CA LEU A 175 8.32 -8.48 9.21
C LEU A 175 9.01 -7.13 9.40
N ALA A 176 8.81 -6.16 8.50
CA ALA A 176 9.40 -4.83 8.64
C ALA A 176 8.90 -4.09 9.88
N LEU A 177 7.61 -4.23 10.22
CA LEU A 177 7.04 -3.68 11.44
C LEU A 177 7.56 -4.43 12.67
N ALA A 178 7.56 -5.76 12.64
CA ALA A 178 8.06 -6.58 13.72
C ALA A 178 9.56 -6.33 14.00
N GLU A 179 10.38 -6.10 12.98
CA GLU A 179 11.80 -5.77 13.12
C GLU A 179 12.02 -4.47 13.92
N VAL A 180 11.17 -3.46 13.76
CA VAL A 180 11.22 -2.23 14.57
C VAL A 180 10.97 -2.58 16.04
N VAL A 181 9.89 -3.32 16.31
CA VAL A 181 9.47 -3.72 17.67
C VAL A 181 10.55 -4.58 18.33
N LYS A 182 11.03 -5.61 17.64
CA LYS A 182 12.06 -6.53 18.13
C LYS A 182 13.39 -5.81 18.36
N THR A 183 13.73 -4.78 17.58
CA THR A 183 14.92 -3.95 17.84
C THR A 183 14.77 -3.15 19.14
N ILE A 184 13.58 -2.60 19.42
CA ILE A 184 13.30 -1.91 20.70
C ILE A 184 13.38 -2.91 21.86
N LYS A 185 12.68 -4.05 21.76
CA LYS A 185 12.70 -5.13 22.78
C LYS A 185 14.14 -5.60 23.06
N TRP A 186 14.97 -5.74 22.02
CA TRP A 186 16.37 -6.11 22.15
C TRP A 186 17.17 -5.09 22.96
N ILE A 187 17.06 -3.78 22.65
CA ILE A 187 17.75 -2.72 23.39
C ILE A 187 17.31 -2.69 24.86
N CYS A 188 16.00 -2.78 25.13
CA CYS A 188 15.51 -2.81 26.51
C CYS A 188 16.12 -3.99 27.29
N LYS A 189 16.10 -5.19 26.70
CA LYS A 189 16.65 -6.39 27.34
C LYS A 189 18.17 -6.31 27.57
N GLU A 190 18.93 -5.80 26.59
CA GLU A 190 20.39 -5.81 26.65
C GLU A 190 20.98 -4.69 27.52
N TYR A 191 20.41 -3.49 27.45
CA TYR A 191 20.99 -2.30 28.09
C TYR A 191 20.23 -1.86 29.35
N TYR A 192 18.98 -2.28 29.52
CA TYR A 192 18.10 -1.84 30.61
C TYR A 192 17.29 -3.01 31.21
N PRO A 193 17.93 -4.12 31.63
CA PRO A 193 17.23 -5.34 32.06
C PRO A 193 16.34 -5.14 33.30
N ASN A 194 16.57 -4.09 34.09
CA ASN A 194 15.81 -3.77 35.29
C ASN A 194 14.65 -2.80 35.04
N GLU A 195 14.52 -2.26 33.81
CA GLU A 195 13.42 -1.35 33.47
C GLU A 195 12.21 -2.13 32.96
N LEU A 196 11.08 -1.98 33.64
CA LEU A 196 9.79 -2.56 33.25
C LEU A 196 9.16 -1.75 32.11
N VAL A 197 9.67 -1.93 30.89
CA VAL A 197 9.13 -1.28 29.70
C VAL A 197 8.19 -2.23 28.98
N GLN A 198 6.89 -1.91 28.99
CA GLN A 198 5.89 -2.68 28.26
C GLN A 198 5.85 -2.26 26.79
N ILE A 199 6.29 -3.14 25.89
CA ILE A 199 6.24 -2.91 24.44
C ILE A 199 5.18 -3.84 23.85
N LYS A 200 4.11 -3.26 23.29
CA LYS A 200 2.98 -4.03 22.71
C LYS A 200 3.02 -4.10 21.18
N GLY A 201 3.84 -3.28 20.52
CA GLY A 201 4.09 -3.39 19.08
C GLY A 201 3.21 -2.50 18.20
N PHE A 202 2.93 -2.96 16.98
CA PHE A 202 2.15 -2.25 15.96
C PHE A 202 0.71 -2.73 15.90
N THR A 203 -0.22 -1.78 15.81
CA THR A 203 -1.57 -2.00 15.32
C THR A 203 -1.65 -1.56 13.87
N ILE A 204 -1.86 -2.50 12.97
CA ILE A 204 -2.20 -2.20 11.58
C ILE A 204 -3.70 -1.91 11.52
N VAL A 205 -4.07 -0.72 11.09
CA VAL A 205 -5.47 -0.34 10.87
C VAL A 205 -5.78 -0.53 9.39
N THR A 206 -6.39 -1.67 9.03
CA THR A 206 -6.72 -1.98 7.64
C THR A 206 -7.91 -1.14 7.20
N ASP A 207 -7.71 -0.33 6.17
CA ASP A 207 -8.70 0.60 5.63
C ASP A 207 -9.46 0.03 4.41
N GLY A 208 -9.45 -1.29 4.23
CA GLY A 208 -10.18 -1.94 3.13
C GLY A 208 -11.67 -1.64 3.17
N SER A 209 -12.32 -1.87 4.32
CA SER A 209 -13.76 -1.65 4.54
C SER A 209 -14.19 -0.18 4.39
N ARG A 210 -13.22 0.73 4.40
CA ARG A 210 -13.42 2.15 4.16
C ARG A 210 -13.70 2.43 2.69
N PHE A 211 -13.05 1.70 1.79
CA PHE A 211 -12.97 2.02 0.36
C PHE A 211 -13.60 0.97 -0.55
N ASN A 212 -13.79 -0.26 -0.08
CA ASN A 212 -14.15 -1.40 -0.93
C ASN A 212 -15.42 -1.17 -1.75
N HIS A 213 -16.45 -0.55 -1.17
CA HIS A 213 -17.75 -0.37 -1.84
C HIS A 213 -17.64 0.39 -3.17
N PHE A 214 -16.90 1.50 -3.21
CA PHE A 214 -16.74 2.31 -4.42
C PHE A 214 -15.52 1.92 -5.27
N LEU A 215 -14.74 0.94 -4.80
CA LEU A 215 -13.74 0.24 -5.61
C LEU A 215 -14.26 -1.09 -6.14
N ASN A 216 -15.54 -1.39 -5.88
CA ASN A 216 -16.24 -2.63 -6.22
C ASN A 216 -15.54 -3.91 -5.71
N GLU A 217 -14.82 -3.79 -4.60
CA GLU A 217 -14.16 -4.93 -3.99
C GLU A 217 -15.13 -5.64 -3.05
N PRO A 218 -15.40 -6.96 -3.24
CA PRO A 218 -16.32 -7.70 -2.40
C PRO A 218 -15.88 -7.74 -0.94
N SER A 219 -16.79 -7.50 0.00
CA SER A 219 -16.47 -7.52 1.44
C SER A 219 -15.93 -8.87 1.94
N HIS A 220 -16.28 -9.98 1.29
CA HIS A 220 -15.74 -11.30 1.67
C HIS A 220 -14.24 -11.41 1.37
N ASN A 221 -13.75 -10.79 0.28
CA ASN A 221 -12.31 -10.77 -0.04
C ASN A 221 -11.52 -10.05 1.05
N LEU A 222 -12.06 -8.98 1.63
CA LEU A 222 -11.42 -8.27 2.74
C LEU A 222 -11.32 -9.16 3.99
N SER A 223 -12.39 -9.88 4.33
CA SER A 223 -12.40 -10.78 5.48
C SER A 223 -11.38 -11.90 5.32
N ILE A 224 -11.36 -12.57 4.17
CA ILE A 224 -10.41 -13.65 3.87
C ILE A 224 -8.97 -13.12 3.85
N TYR A 225 -8.74 -11.94 3.26
CA TYR A 225 -7.42 -11.30 3.26
C TYR A 225 -6.94 -10.99 4.69
N GLN A 226 -7.80 -10.45 5.55
CA GLN A 226 -7.46 -10.19 6.96
C GLN A 226 -7.20 -11.47 7.75
N GLU A 227 -8.02 -12.51 7.56
CA GLU A 227 -7.81 -13.84 8.15
C GLU A 227 -6.44 -14.39 7.73
N GLN A 228 -6.12 -14.36 6.44
CA GLN A 228 -4.85 -14.85 5.94
C GLN A 228 -3.65 -14.01 6.41
N LEU A 229 -3.82 -12.71 6.63
CA LEU A 229 -2.78 -11.90 7.28
C LEU A 229 -2.55 -12.36 8.73
N ASN A 230 -3.60 -12.67 9.49
CA ASN A 230 -3.44 -13.19 10.85
C ASN A 230 -2.75 -14.56 10.84
N ASN A 231 -3.08 -15.45 9.90
CA ASN A 231 -2.37 -16.71 9.70
C ASN A 231 -0.87 -16.47 9.46
N TRP A 232 -0.52 -15.45 8.66
CA TRP A 232 0.88 -15.06 8.48
C TRP A 232 1.54 -14.54 9.76
N LEU A 233 0.82 -13.80 10.62
CA LEU A 233 1.37 -13.38 11.92
C LEU A 233 1.74 -14.58 12.80
N GLU A 234 0.94 -15.64 12.78
CA GLU A 234 1.19 -16.89 13.50
C GLU A 234 2.39 -17.65 12.91
N ILE A 235 2.41 -17.85 11.58
CA ILE A 235 3.51 -18.53 10.88
C ILE A 235 4.85 -17.82 11.13
N LEU A 236 4.84 -16.49 11.14
CA LEU A 236 6.04 -15.67 11.36
C LEU A 236 6.40 -15.51 12.85
N GLN A 237 5.55 -15.97 13.76
CA GLN A 237 5.70 -15.83 15.22
C GLN A 237 5.87 -14.36 15.65
N ILE A 238 4.96 -13.50 15.19
CA ILE A 238 4.97 -12.05 15.45
C ILE A 238 3.63 -11.51 15.96
N THR A 239 2.73 -12.38 16.42
CA THR A 239 1.42 -12.00 17.00
C THR A 239 1.55 -11.08 18.24
N GLU A 240 2.67 -11.16 18.96
CA GLU A 240 3.00 -10.26 20.10
C GLU A 240 3.67 -8.93 19.68
N ASP A 241 3.97 -8.77 18.39
CA ASP A 241 4.63 -7.58 17.83
C ASP A 241 3.73 -6.80 16.88
N VAL A 242 2.74 -7.46 16.27
CA VAL A 242 1.84 -6.88 15.27
C VAL A 242 0.44 -7.44 15.49
N GLU A 243 -0.55 -6.55 15.55
CA GLU A 243 -1.97 -6.89 15.51
C GLU A 243 -2.67 -6.17 14.35
N ILE A 244 -3.80 -6.70 13.89
CA ILE A 244 -4.58 -6.17 12.78
C ILE A 244 -5.96 -5.78 13.27
N ARG A 245 -6.42 -4.57 12.92
CA ARG A 245 -7.76 -4.06 13.22
C ARG A 245 -8.38 -3.41 11.99
N ASP A 246 -9.67 -3.63 11.81
CA ASP A 246 -10.42 -2.98 10.75
C ASP A 246 -10.72 -1.51 11.08
N TYR A 247 -10.54 -0.62 10.09
CA TYR A 247 -10.78 0.82 10.23
C TYR A 247 -12.22 1.13 10.61
N GLN A 248 -13.21 0.60 9.89
CA GLN A 248 -14.61 0.91 10.16
C GLN A 248 -15.04 0.41 11.54
N LYS A 249 -14.58 -0.77 11.96
CA LYS A 249 -14.81 -1.27 13.32
C LYS A 249 -14.20 -0.34 14.37
N LEU A 250 -12.95 0.10 14.18
CA LEU A 250 -12.28 1.03 15.09
C LEU A 250 -13.04 2.36 15.22
N ILE A 251 -13.40 2.95 14.08
CA ILE A 251 -14.11 4.24 14.04
C ILE A 251 -15.49 4.13 14.67
N THR A 252 -16.27 3.09 14.32
CA THR A 252 -17.63 2.91 14.85
C THR A 252 -17.65 2.70 16.36
N LEU A 253 -16.65 2.00 16.90
CA LEU A 253 -16.60 1.66 18.34
C LEU A 253 -15.96 2.75 19.20
N SER A 254 -15.05 3.56 18.64
CA SER A 254 -14.17 4.41 19.46
C SER A 254 -14.17 5.89 19.07
N LEU A 255 -14.71 6.26 17.91
CA LEU A 255 -14.79 7.67 17.54
C LEU A 255 -16.00 8.32 18.27
N PRO A 256 -15.83 9.45 18.96
CA PRO A 256 -16.93 10.15 19.61
C PRO A 256 -18.08 10.44 18.62
N THR A 257 -19.33 10.23 19.06
CA THR A 257 -20.54 10.34 18.20
C THR A 257 -20.60 11.65 17.42
N GLN A 258 -20.22 12.77 18.05
CA GLN A 258 -20.21 14.06 17.37
C GLN A 258 -19.16 14.13 16.24
N LEU A 259 -17.96 13.57 16.46
CA LEU A 259 -16.93 13.52 15.42
C LEU A 259 -17.31 12.58 14.28
N TYR A 260 -17.97 11.45 14.60
CA TYR A 260 -18.51 10.54 13.61
C TYR A 260 -19.60 11.18 12.73
N ALA A 261 -20.54 11.91 13.35
CA ALA A 261 -21.56 12.67 12.64
C ALA A 261 -20.94 13.76 11.74
N ASN A 262 -19.94 14.48 12.25
CA ASN A 262 -19.21 15.50 11.47
C ASN A 262 -18.48 14.87 10.28
N LYS A 263 -17.78 13.74 10.48
CA LYS A 263 -17.12 12.98 9.40
C LYS A 263 -18.11 12.64 8.29
N THR A 264 -19.27 12.09 8.66
CA THR A 264 -20.32 11.71 7.71
C THR A 264 -20.85 12.91 6.94
N SER A 265 -21.11 14.03 7.63
CA SER A 265 -21.57 15.28 7.02
C SER A 265 -20.55 15.85 6.03
N ILE A 266 -19.26 15.90 6.40
CA ILE A 266 -18.18 16.35 5.52
C ILE A 266 -18.09 15.44 4.27
N ARG A 267 -18.15 14.12 4.45
CA ARG A 267 -18.11 13.16 3.33
C ARG A 267 -19.20 13.50 2.31
N GLU A 268 -20.43 13.65 2.75
CA GLU A 268 -21.56 13.87 1.85
C GLU A 268 -21.49 15.23 1.17
N GLN A 269 -21.13 16.29 1.91
CA GLN A 269 -20.93 17.64 1.33
C GLN A 269 -19.86 17.63 0.23
N VAL A 270 -18.72 16.99 0.49
CA VAL A 270 -17.64 16.87 -0.50
C VAL A 270 -18.08 16.03 -1.69
N ARG A 271 -18.77 14.91 -1.45
CA ARG A 271 -19.27 14.06 -2.53
C ARG A 271 -20.18 14.84 -3.47
N GLN A 272 -21.15 15.59 -2.92
CA GLN A 272 -22.05 16.42 -3.71
C GLN A 272 -21.31 17.50 -4.50
N LEU A 273 -20.33 18.17 -3.87
CA LEU A 273 -19.48 19.15 -4.54
C LEU A 273 -18.77 18.55 -5.75
N TYR A 274 -18.07 17.43 -5.57
CA TYR A 274 -17.33 16.79 -6.67
C TYR A 274 -18.25 16.16 -7.72
N LEU A 275 -19.44 15.68 -7.36
CA LEU A 275 -20.44 15.26 -8.35
C LEU A 275 -20.87 16.41 -9.25
N GLN A 276 -21.17 17.57 -8.66
CA GLN A 276 -21.58 18.76 -9.42
C GLN A 276 -20.47 19.30 -10.31
N LEU A 277 -19.22 19.27 -9.84
CA LEU A 277 -18.07 19.82 -10.56
C LEU A 277 -17.50 18.87 -11.61
N MET A 278 -17.32 17.58 -11.27
CA MET A 278 -16.53 16.66 -12.10
C MET A 278 -17.38 15.84 -13.06
N LEU A 279 -18.58 15.41 -12.67
CA LEU A 279 -19.40 14.54 -13.52
C LEU A 279 -19.77 15.19 -14.87
N PRO A 280 -20.15 16.49 -14.93
CA PRO A 280 -20.47 17.14 -16.21
C PRO A 280 -19.26 17.34 -17.14
N LEU A 281 -18.03 17.16 -16.65
CA LEU A 281 -16.81 17.34 -17.45
C LEU A 281 -16.46 16.10 -18.27
N LEU A 282 -17.04 14.94 -17.95
CA LEU A 282 -16.67 13.65 -18.51
C LEU A 282 -17.11 13.55 -19.98
N ASP A 283 -16.19 13.86 -20.89
CA ASP A 283 -16.31 13.62 -22.33
C ASP A 283 -15.46 12.42 -22.71
N PHE A 284 -16.12 11.28 -22.93
CA PHE A 284 -15.44 10.02 -23.24
C PHE A 284 -14.63 10.07 -24.54
N TYR A 285 -14.99 10.95 -25.48
CA TYR A 285 -14.34 11.05 -26.79
C TYR A 285 -13.17 12.04 -26.80
N ASP A 286 -13.06 12.89 -25.78
CA ASP A 286 -11.98 13.87 -25.60
C ASP A 286 -11.50 13.86 -24.15
N MET A 287 -10.82 12.77 -23.79
CA MET A 287 -10.29 12.58 -22.44
C MET A 287 -9.17 13.56 -22.10
N ASP A 288 -8.40 14.03 -23.09
CA ASP A 288 -7.40 15.07 -22.88
C ASP A 288 -8.07 16.37 -22.41
N ARG A 289 -9.10 16.85 -23.11
CA ARG A 289 -9.85 18.03 -22.68
C ARG A 289 -10.56 17.81 -21.36
N THR A 290 -11.14 16.62 -21.14
CA THR A 290 -11.77 16.24 -19.86
C THR A 290 -10.79 16.40 -18.70
N ILE A 291 -9.57 15.87 -18.85
CA ILE A 291 -8.52 15.95 -17.84
C ILE A 291 -8.12 17.42 -17.58
N HIS A 292 -7.86 18.21 -18.63
CA HIS A 292 -7.47 19.62 -18.46
C HIS A 292 -8.56 20.42 -17.73
N LYS A 293 -9.83 20.25 -18.12
CA LYS A 293 -10.95 20.90 -17.43
C LYS A 293 -11.06 20.44 -15.97
N ALA A 294 -10.86 19.17 -15.68
CA ALA A 294 -10.91 18.67 -14.31
C ALA A 294 -9.78 19.24 -13.44
N ILE A 295 -8.59 19.48 -14.01
CA ILE A 295 -7.50 20.18 -13.33
C ILE A 295 -7.92 21.63 -13.01
N ASP A 296 -8.47 22.35 -13.99
CA ASP A 296 -8.88 23.75 -13.84
C ASP A 296 -10.05 23.91 -12.84
N MET A 297 -10.92 22.90 -12.75
CA MET A 297 -12.12 22.89 -11.90
C MET A 297 -11.90 22.23 -10.52
N ASP A 298 -10.72 21.67 -10.24
CA ASP A 298 -10.44 21.02 -8.96
C ASP A 298 -10.57 22.05 -7.83
N PRO A 299 -11.52 21.87 -6.88
CA PRO A 299 -11.70 22.82 -5.79
C PRO A 299 -10.54 22.80 -4.77
N GLU A 300 -9.62 21.84 -4.88
CA GLU A 300 -8.47 21.67 -3.99
C GLU A 300 -7.16 21.43 -4.74
N PRO A 301 -6.69 22.42 -5.53
CA PRO A 301 -5.44 22.28 -6.26
C PRO A 301 -4.27 22.06 -5.29
N GLU A 302 -3.32 21.22 -5.70
CA GLU A 302 -2.15 20.93 -4.89
C GLU A 302 -0.96 21.78 -5.35
N SER A 303 -0.36 22.57 -4.46
CA SER A 303 0.78 23.42 -4.82
C SER A 303 1.99 22.65 -5.36
N SER A 304 2.09 21.36 -5.03
CA SER A 304 3.19 20.48 -5.43
C SER A 304 2.90 19.65 -6.68
N ASN A 305 1.65 19.63 -7.14
CA ASN A 305 1.20 18.91 -8.32
C ASN A 305 0.27 19.77 -9.18
N LEU A 306 0.74 20.15 -10.37
CA LEU A 306 -0.01 20.98 -11.30
C LEU A 306 -1.30 20.31 -11.79
N GLU A 307 -1.43 18.98 -11.69
CA GLU A 307 -2.66 18.25 -12.04
C GLU A 307 -3.72 18.26 -10.92
N GLY A 308 -3.48 18.98 -9.82
CA GLY A 308 -4.39 18.97 -8.67
C GLY A 308 -4.39 17.62 -7.95
N ARG A 309 -5.53 17.27 -7.32
CA ARG A 309 -5.71 16.02 -6.56
C ARG A 309 -6.62 15.03 -7.27
N PHE A 310 -7.63 15.53 -7.97
CA PHE A 310 -8.63 14.67 -8.62
C PHE A 310 -8.02 13.82 -9.73
N VAL A 311 -7.31 14.45 -10.67
CA VAL A 311 -6.79 13.77 -11.86
C VAL A 311 -5.75 12.68 -11.53
N PRO A 312 -4.73 12.93 -10.68
CA PRO A 312 -3.79 11.87 -10.29
C PRO A 312 -4.48 10.68 -9.60
N LEU A 313 -5.46 10.95 -8.74
CA LEU A 313 -6.26 9.91 -8.10
C LEU A 313 -7.10 9.13 -9.13
N PHE A 314 -7.79 9.81 -10.03
CA PHE A 314 -8.55 9.18 -11.10
C PHE A 314 -7.66 8.27 -11.95
N LYS A 315 -6.50 8.76 -12.41
CA LYS A 315 -5.49 7.98 -13.12
C LYS A 315 -5.03 6.76 -12.31
N SER A 316 -4.94 6.88 -10.97
CA SER A 316 -4.64 5.75 -10.10
C SER A 316 -5.73 4.70 -10.07
N LEU A 317 -6.97 5.14 -9.93
CA LEU A 317 -8.12 4.28 -9.73
C LEU A 317 -8.46 3.47 -10.98
N ILE A 318 -8.08 3.96 -12.17
CA ILE A 318 -8.12 3.16 -13.40
C ILE A 318 -7.42 1.80 -13.22
N TYR A 319 -6.31 1.78 -12.46
CA TYR A 319 -5.51 0.58 -12.21
C TYR A 319 -5.81 -0.09 -10.86
N ILE A 320 -6.95 0.20 -10.23
CA ILE A 320 -7.32 -0.35 -8.90
C ILE A 320 -8.76 -0.84 -8.87
N VAL A 321 -9.69 -0.14 -9.52
CA VAL A 321 -11.12 -0.48 -9.53
C VAL A 321 -11.32 -1.88 -10.09
N ASN A 322 -12.16 -2.67 -9.40
CA ASN A 322 -12.68 -3.93 -9.90
C ASN A 322 -13.89 -3.63 -10.80
N TYR A 323 -13.73 -3.67 -12.12
CA TYR A 323 -14.75 -3.14 -13.02
C TYR A 323 -15.94 -4.10 -13.15
N LYS A 324 -17.11 -3.66 -12.66
CA LYS A 324 -18.34 -4.46 -12.72
C LYS A 324 -18.77 -4.70 -14.15
N CYS A 325 -18.66 -3.68 -15.01
CA CYS A 325 -18.99 -3.82 -16.43
C CYS A 325 -18.16 -4.92 -17.12
N LEU A 326 -16.87 -5.01 -16.80
CA LEU A 326 -15.97 -6.01 -17.38
C LEU A 326 -16.24 -7.40 -16.81
N SER A 327 -16.44 -7.52 -15.49
CA SER A 327 -16.75 -8.82 -14.87
C SER A 327 -18.03 -9.39 -15.46
N HIS A 328 -19.09 -8.58 -15.53
CA HIS A 328 -20.38 -9.00 -16.07
C HIS A 328 -20.27 -9.42 -17.55
N TYR A 329 -19.55 -8.63 -18.37
CA TYR A 329 -19.31 -8.99 -19.77
C TYR A 329 -18.48 -10.29 -19.90
N ALA A 330 -17.42 -10.43 -19.11
CA ALA A 330 -16.55 -11.60 -19.11
C ALA A 330 -17.33 -12.87 -18.77
N ASP A 331 -18.13 -12.83 -17.71
CA ASP A 331 -18.95 -13.96 -17.26
C ASP A 331 -20.01 -14.34 -18.30
N LEU A 332 -20.65 -13.35 -18.93
CA LEU A 332 -21.71 -13.56 -19.90
C LEU A 332 -21.23 -14.20 -21.21
N TYR A 333 -20.05 -13.82 -21.69
CA TYR A 333 -19.51 -14.26 -22.99
C TYR A 333 -18.37 -15.27 -22.87
N GLY A 334 -18.03 -15.70 -21.65
CA GLY A 334 -16.93 -16.65 -21.42
C GLY A 334 -15.56 -16.07 -21.75
N GLU A 335 -15.41 -14.74 -21.67
CA GLU A 335 -14.18 -14.01 -21.93
C GLU A 335 -13.30 -13.93 -20.67
N SER A 336 -12.01 -13.70 -20.86
CA SER A 336 -11.07 -13.52 -19.75
C SER A 336 -11.12 -12.07 -19.24
N TYR A 337 -11.59 -11.86 -18.00
CA TYR A 337 -11.56 -10.53 -17.35
C TYR A 337 -10.17 -9.91 -17.40
N SER A 338 -9.12 -10.69 -17.15
CA SER A 338 -7.73 -10.20 -17.16
C SER A 338 -7.29 -9.72 -18.53
N ASP A 339 -7.67 -10.43 -19.59
CA ASP A 339 -7.29 -10.06 -20.96
C ASP A 339 -8.07 -8.82 -21.43
N LEU A 340 -9.37 -8.75 -21.12
CA LEU A 340 -10.19 -7.56 -21.36
C LEU A 340 -9.65 -6.33 -20.61
N TYR A 341 -9.36 -6.47 -19.31
CA TYR A 341 -8.79 -5.42 -18.48
C TYR A 341 -7.47 -4.90 -19.07
N SER A 342 -6.55 -5.81 -19.41
CA SER A 342 -5.25 -5.47 -20.00
C SER A 342 -5.41 -4.74 -21.34
N LYS A 343 -6.28 -5.25 -22.23
CA LYS A 343 -6.57 -4.65 -23.53
C LYS A 343 -7.16 -3.25 -23.41
N LEU A 344 -8.23 -3.09 -22.61
CA LEU A 344 -8.93 -1.82 -22.47
C LEU A 344 -8.09 -0.77 -21.73
N SER A 345 -7.35 -1.17 -20.69
CA SER A 345 -6.50 -0.25 -19.92
C SER A 345 -5.33 0.34 -20.73
N LYS A 346 -4.89 -0.32 -21.81
CA LYS A 346 -3.90 0.22 -22.76
C LYS A 346 -4.47 1.34 -23.63
N HIS A 347 -5.77 1.26 -23.94
CA HIS A 347 -6.50 2.22 -24.77
C HIS A 347 -7.43 3.13 -23.93
N ILE A 348 -7.27 3.20 -22.61
CA ILE A 348 -8.28 3.78 -21.73
C ILE A 348 -8.65 5.25 -22.07
N PHE A 349 -7.69 6.03 -22.56
CA PHE A 349 -7.87 7.44 -22.92
C PHE A 349 -8.07 7.69 -24.42
N VAL A 350 -8.12 6.64 -25.25
CA VAL A 350 -8.28 6.76 -26.71
C VAL A 350 -9.54 6.01 -27.13
N PRO A 351 -10.53 6.67 -27.75
CA PRO A 351 -11.75 6.01 -28.18
C PRO A 351 -11.46 4.98 -29.28
N TYR A 352 -12.17 3.85 -29.25
CA TYR A 352 -12.12 2.86 -30.34
C TYR A 352 -12.98 3.30 -31.53
N THR A 353 -14.14 3.89 -31.25
CA THR A 353 -15.09 4.41 -32.24
C THR A 353 -16.03 5.43 -31.60
N VAL A 354 -16.96 6.00 -32.35
CA VAL A 354 -18.03 6.88 -31.81
C VAL A 354 -19.32 6.08 -31.69
N LEU A 355 -19.90 6.04 -30.49
CA LEU A 355 -21.19 5.43 -30.23
C LEU A 355 -22.31 6.47 -30.30
N THR A 356 -23.32 6.21 -31.12
CA THR A 356 -24.59 6.94 -31.03
C THR A 356 -25.36 6.49 -29.78
N SER A 357 -26.24 7.35 -29.26
CA SER A 357 -27.07 7.02 -28.09
C SER A 357 -27.87 5.73 -28.32
N ASP A 358 -28.44 5.55 -29.52
CA ASP A 358 -29.21 4.35 -29.87
C ASP A 358 -28.35 3.08 -29.83
N VAL A 359 -27.11 3.14 -30.35
CA VAL A 359 -26.18 1.99 -30.32
C VAL A 359 -25.77 1.68 -28.90
N LYS A 360 -25.43 2.70 -28.10
CA LYS A 360 -25.07 2.53 -26.69
C LYS A 360 -26.20 1.86 -25.91
N THR A 361 -27.44 2.36 -26.04
CA THR A 361 -28.61 1.78 -25.36
C THR A 361 -28.88 0.34 -25.81
N LYS A 362 -28.73 0.04 -27.10
CA LYS A 362 -28.90 -1.33 -27.60
C LYS A 362 -27.83 -2.29 -27.04
N ILE A 363 -26.56 -1.88 -26.99
CA ILE A 363 -25.48 -2.68 -26.38
C ILE A 363 -25.78 -2.92 -24.89
N GLU A 364 -26.15 -1.89 -24.15
CA GLU A 364 -26.50 -1.96 -22.73
C GLU A 364 -27.67 -2.93 -22.48
N GLN A 365 -28.73 -2.83 -23.29
CA GLN A 365 -29.86 -3.75 -23.25
C GLN A 365 -29.44 -5.18 -23.59
N SER A 366 -28.58 -5.36 -24.60
CA SER A 366 -28.14 -6.69 -24.99
C SER A 366 -27.33 -7.40 -23.90
N ILE A 367 -26.42 -6.66 -23.25
CA ILE A 367 -25.61 -7.13 -22.11
C ILE A 367 -26.49 -7.38 -20.88
N SER A 368 -27.56 -6.59 -20.67
CA SER A 368 -28.47 -6.73 -19.53
C SER A 368 -29.45 -7.89 -19.69
N CYS A 369 -29.92 -8.15 -20.91
CA CYS A 369 -30.95 -9.16 -21.21
C CYS A 369 -30.38 -10.51 -21.67
N VAL A 370 -29.06 -10.72 -21.62
CA VAL A 370 -28.40 -11.97 -22.06
C VAL A 370 -28.80 -12.33 -23.51
N SER A 371 -28.95 -11.31 -24.36
CA SER A 371 -29.24 -11.51 -25.79
C SER A 371 -27.96 -11.56 -26.62
N GLN A 372 -28.04 -12.05 -27.86
CA GLN A 372 -26.87 -12.19 -28.72
C GLN A 372 -26.26 -10.81 -29.04
N VAL A 373 -24.99 -10.63 -28.67
CA VAL A 373 -24.20 -9.41 -28.94
C VAL A 373 -23.54 -9.42 -30.33
N ASN A 374 -23.82 -10.46 -31.12
CA ASN A 374 -23.29 -10.63 -32.48
C ASN A 374 -23.73 -9.53 -33.46
N ASP A 375 -24.72 -8.72 -33.08
CA ASP A 375 -25.25 -7.63 -33.90
C ASP A 375 -24.36 -6.36 -33.87
N PHE A 376 -23.33 -6.31 -33.02
CA PHE A 376 -22.46 -5.13 -32.88
C PHE A 376 -21.04 -5.41 -33.37
N SER A 377 -20.41 -4.37 -33.92
CA SER A 377 -18.98 -4.45 -34.24
C SER A 377 -18.15 -4.59 -32.96
N ASN A 378 -17.03 -5.32 -33.03
CA ASN A 378 -16.11 -5.43 -31.91
C ASN A 378 -15.59 -4.06 -31.43
N GLU A 379 -15.38 -3.09 -32.32
CA GLU A 379 -14.98 -1.73 -31.95
C GLU A 379 -16.05 -1.03 -31.10
N SER A 380 -17.34 -1.18 -31.47
CA SER A 380 -18.45 -0.60 -30.71
C SER A 380 -18.56 -1.21 -29.31
N LEU A 381 -18.35 -2.51 -29.18
CA LEU A 381 -18.35 -3.19 -27.88
C LEU A 381 -17.17 -2.79 -27.01
N MET A 382 -15.96 -2.74 -27.57
CA MET A 382 -14.78 -2.29 -26.84
C MET A 382 -14.91 -0.84 -26.40
N GLU A 383 -15.48 0.03 -27.24
CA GLU A 383 -15.76 1.41 -26.88
C GLU A 383 -16.77 1.51 -25.74
N TYR A 384 -17.86 0.74 -25.78
CA TYR A 384 -18.85 0.71 -24.69
C TYR A 384 -18.19 0.33 -23.35
N LEU A 385 -17.43 -0.77 -23.32
CA LEU A 385 -16.74 -1.22 -22.12
C LEU A 385 -15.70 -0.19 -21.62
N ARG A 386 -14.96 0.46 -22.53
CA ARG A 386 -14.02 1.53 -22.19
C ARG A 386 -14.72 2.71 -21.54
N GLN A 387 -15.86 3.17 -22.09
CA GLN A 387 -16.66 4.24 -21.51
C GLN A 387 -17.17 3.87 -20.11
N SER A 388 -17.68 2.64 -19.93
CA SER A 388 -18.13 2.16 -18.62
C SER A 388 -16.99 2.09 -17.60
N MET A 389 -15.78 1.65 -18.00
CA MET A 389 -14.61 1.69 -17.11
C MET A 389 -14.24 3.12 -16.69
N LEU A 390 -14.27 4.07 -17.62
CA LEU A 390 -13.99 5.48 -17.31
C LEU A 390 -15.02 6.04 -16.32
N GLU A 391 -16.30 5.75 -16.54
CA GLU A 391 -17.39 6.17 -15.66
C GLU A 391 -17.26 5.58 -14.25
N GLU A 392 -17.02 4.27 -14.13
CA GLU A 392 -16.79 3.60 -12.83
C GLU A 392 -15.59 4.19 -12.10
N ALA A 393 -14.46 4.40 -12.78
CA ALA A 393 -13.25 4.98 -12.17
C ALA A 393 -13.42 6.45 -11.80
N TRP A 394 -14.17 7.23 -12.59
CA TRP A 394 -14.47 8.64 -12.30
C TRP A 394 -15.33 8.76 -11.05
N MET A 395 -16.39 7.96 -10.96
CA MET A 395 -17.24 7.89 -9.78
C MET A 395 -16.50 7.37 -8.55
N ALA A 396 -15.60 6.39 -8.73
CA ALA A 396 -14.72 5.93 -7.66
C ALA A 396 -13.82 7.07 -7.15
N ALA A 397 -13.26 7.90 -8.03
CA ALA A 397 -12.43 9.05 -7.64
C ALA A 397 -13.21 10.08 -6.81
N ILE A 398 -14.43 10.43 -7.24
CA ILE A 398 -15.32 11.33 -6.49
C ILE A 398 -15.56 10.80 -5.07
N ASN A 399 -15.94 9.53 -4.95
CA ASN A 399 -16.21 8.90 -3.65
C ASN A 399 -14.95 8.75 -2.79
N TYR A 400 -13.81 8.45 -3.41
CA TYR A 400 -12.53 8.31 -2.72
C TYR A 400 -12.10 9.65 -2.11
N ILE A 401 -12.17 10.76 -2.84
CA ILE A 401 -11.87 12.08 -2.29
C ILE A 401 -12.82 12.42 -1.16
N ALA A 402 -14.12 12.23 -1.34
CA ALA A 402 -15.10 12.45 -0.28
C ALA A 402 -14.74 11.71 1.01
N GLU A 403 -14.34 10.44 0.89
CA GLU A 403 -13.95 9.63 2.03
C GLU A 403 -12.63 10.09 2.66
N ILE A 404 -11.60 10.46 1.88
CA ILE A 404 -10.34 11.02 2.42
C ILE A 404 -10.57 12.35 3.12
N ARG A 405 -11.34 13.26 2.50
CA ARG A 405 -11.66 14.57 3.05
C ARG A 405 -12.43 14.48 4.35
N SER A 406 -13.29 13.47 4.48
CA SER A 406 -14.03 13.25 5.71
C SER A 406 -13.17 12.96 6.93
N ASP A 407 -11.94 12.44 6.77
CA ASP A 407 -10.95 12.38 7.85
C ASP A 407 -10.13 13.67 7.93
N ARG A 408 -9.68 14.14 6.76
CA ARG A 408 -8.69 15.22 6.65
C ARG A 408 -9.21 16.56 7.17
N ASP A 409 -10.50 16.83 6.94
CA ASP A 409 -11.10 18.12 7.25
C ASP A 409 -11.73 18.14 8.66
N LEU A 410 -11.59 17.05 9.42
CA LEU A 410 -11.88 17.06 10.85
C LEU A 410 -10.81 17.85 11.61
N LYS A 411 -11.21 18.40 12.75
CA LYS A 411 -10.28 19.09 13.67
C LYS A 411 -9.24 18.13 14.24
N GLU A 412 -9.58 16.86 14.38
CA GLU A 412 -8.75 15.82 14.95
C GLU A 412 -8.64 14.63 14.00
N ASP A 413 -7.48 13.98 13.97
CA ASP A 413 -7.27 12.76 13.19
C ASP A 413 -8.04 11.60 13.80
N PRO A 414 -8.98 10.95 13.08
CA PRO A 414 -9.85 9.94 13.66
C PRO A 414 -9.10 8.80 14.34
N ILE A 415 -8.01 8.32 13.73
CA ILE A 415 -7.20 7.23 14.28
C ILE A 415 -6.52 7.66 15.57
N SER A 416 -5.94 8.86 15.60
CA SER A 416 -5.31 9.41 16.80
C SER A 416 -6.33 9.70 17.90
N THR A 417 -7.56 10.09 17.56
CA THR A 417 -8.66 10.23 18.53
C THR A 417 -9.08 8.89 19.11
N CYS A 418 -9.19 7.83 18.30
CA CYS A 418 -9.51 6.49 18.77
C CYS A 418 -8.35 5.83 19.53
N LEU A 419 -7.11 6.22 19.25
CA LEU A 419 -5.87 5.61 19.76
C LEU A 419 -4.88 6.69 20.26
N PRO A 420 -5.23 7.48 21.29
CA PRO A 420 -4.50 8.70 21.67
C PRO A 420 -3.08 8.44 22.19
N ASP A 421 -2.86 7.28 22.81
CA ASP A 421 -1.56 6.91 23.38
C ASP A 421 -0.61 6.25 22.35
N TYR A 422 -1.03 6.12 21.09
CA TYR A 422 -0.22 5.46 20.07
C TYR A 422 0.74 6.46 19.41
N ILE A 423 1.92 5.96 19.01
CA ILE A 423 2.82 6.66 18.12
C ILE A 423 2.35 6.43 16.68
N ARG A 424 2.07 7.52 15.97
CA ARG A 424 1.44 7.51 14.64
C ARG A 424 2.48 7.23 13.55
N TRP A 425 2.32 6.11 12.85
CA TRP A 425 3.09 5.72 11.67
C TRP A 425 2.27 5.79 10.39
N THR A 426 2.92 5.92 9.24
CA THR A 426 2.23 6.05 7.95
C THR A 426 3.06 5.44 6.82
N ILE A 427 2.44 5.18 5.68
CA ILE A 427 3.15 4.82 4.44
C ILE A 427 3.64 6.05 3.66
N HIS A 428 3.06 7.22 3.90
CA HIS A 428 3.38 8.47 3.21
C HIS A 428 3.96 9.50 4.19
N ALA A 429 5.20 9.92 3.99
CA ALA A 429 5.90 10.84 4.89
C ALA A 429 5.15 12.16 5.10
N LYS A 430 4.77 12.45 6.35
CA LYS A 430 4.00 13.63 6.77
C LYS A 430 4.57 14.23 8.06
N PRO A 431 4.44 15.55 8.27
CA PRO A 431 4.79 16.18 9.55
C PRO A 431 4.07 15.53 10.74
N GLY A 432 4.79 15.27 11.83
CA GLY A 432 4.34 14.62 13.06
C GLY A 432 4.07 13.12 12.97
N GLN A 433 4.38 12.46 11.84
CA GLN A 433 4.21 11.02 11.67
C GLN A 433 5.51 10.36 11.21
N LEU A 434 5.69 9.09 11.57
CA LEU A 434 6.82 8.27 11.12
C LEU A 434 6.45 7.48 9.87
N ALA A 435 7.10 7.73 8.74
CA ALA A 435 6.83 6.96 7.53
C ALA A 435 7.65 5.68 7.47
N ILE A 436 6.99 4.52 7.42
CA ILE A 436 7.68 3.24 7.25
C ILE A 436 8.39 3.19 5.89
N LEU A 437 9.61 2.68 5.89
CA LEU A 437 10.38 2.44 4.69
C LEU A 437 10.03 1.06 4.13
N THR A 438 9.32 1.05 3.01
CA THR A 438 9.18 -0.13 2.16
C THR A 438 10.34 -0.23 1.17
N THR A 439 10.68 -1.45 0.78
CA THR A 439 11.81 -1.74 -0.12
C THR A 439 11.47 -1.38 -1.56
N THR A 440 12.28 -0.52 -2.19
CA THR A 440 12.11 -0.07 -3.59
C THR A 440 13.06 -0.82 -4.53
N ALA A 441 12.52 -1.45 -5.57
CA ALA A 441 13.34 -2.06 -6.63
C ALA A 441 13.78 -1.00 -7.65
N PHE A 442 12.82 -0.27 -8.23
CA PHE A 442 13.05 0.79 -9.22
C PHE A 442 12.18 2.00 -8.89
N GLY A 443 12.78 3.19 -8.72
CA GLY A 443 12.04 4.43 -8.51
C GLY A 443 11.12 4.41 -7.28
N ASP A 444 9.83 4.67 -7.51
CA ASP A 444 8.82 4.78 -6.46
C ASP A 444 8.44 3.42 -5.84
N PRO A 445 8.18 3.37 -4.53
CA PRO A 445 7.76 2.14 -3.87
C PRO A 445 6.36 1.73 -4.31
N VAL A 446 6.26 0.48 -4.76
CA VAL A 446 5.00 -0.26 -4.87
C VAL A 446 4.62 -0.73 -3.46
N GLN A 447 3.41 -0.42 -3.02
CA GLN A 447 2.93 -0.89 -1.72
C GLN A 447 2.61 -2.39 -1.78
N PRO A 448 2.73 -3.13 -0.67
CA PRO A 448 2.55 -4.59 -0.65
C PRO A 448 1.29 -5.09 -1.36
N TRP A 449 0.16 -4.42 -1.10
CA TRP A 449 -1.15 -4.76 -1.62
C TRP A 449 -1.42 -4.29 -3.07
N HIS A 450 -0.45 -3.64 -3.70
CA HIS A 450 -0.48 -3.19 -5.10
C HIS A 450 0.58 -3.86 -5.97
N GLY A 451 1.17 -4.96 -5.50
CA GLY A 451 2.16 -5.74 -6.23
C GLY A 451 2.26 -7.16 -5.69
N ALA A 452 3.30 -7.89 -6.09
CA ALA A 452 3.66 -9.18 -5.53
C ALA A 452 5.12 -9.19 -5.05
N GLY A 453 5.41 -10.05 -4.08
CA GLY A 453 6.76 -10.26 -3.56
C GLY A 453 7.68 -10.86 -4.60
N VAL A 454 8.89 -10.32 -4.76
CA VAL A 454 9.94 -10.89 -5.63
C VAL A 454 11.30 -10.92 -4.94
N PHE A 455 11.97 -12.08 -4.97
CA PHE A 455 13.38 -12.16 -4.62
C PHE A 455 14.22 -11.71 -5.80
N LYS A 456 15.02 -10.65 -5.61
CA LYS A 456 15.89 -10.07 -6.64
C LYS A 456 17.27 -9.75 -6.08
N ARG A 457 18.30 -9.86 -6.92
CA ARG A 457 19.66 -9.42 -6.58
C ARG A 457 19.73 -7.90 -6.46
N THR A 458 20.45 -7.44 -5.45
CA THR A 458 20.84 -6.05 -5.24
C THR A 458 22.12 -5.76 -6.05
N LYS A 459 22.46 -4.48 -6.22
CA LYS A 459 23.73 -4.08 -6.87
C LYS A 459 24.99 -4.66 -6.21
N ASN A 460 24.91 -5.02 -4.93
CA ASN A 460 26.00 -5.63 -4.16
C ASN A 460 25.91 -7.17 -4.13
N ASN A 461 25.20 -7.77 -5.10
CA ASN A 461 25.01 -9.21 -5.26
C ASN A 461 24.36 -9.95 -4.06
N LYS A 462 23.80 -9.22 -3.09
CA LYS A 462 22.91 -9.78 -2.05
C LYS A 462 21.50 -9.98 -2.59
N ILE A 463 20.74 -10.91 -2.04
CA ILE A 463 19.33 -11.12 -2.41
C ILE A 463 18.44 -10.30 -1.49
N LYS A 464 17.39 -9.69 -2.03
CA LYS A 464 16.42 -8.92 -1.26
C LYS A 464 15.01 -9.16 -1.80
N LEU A 465 14.05 -9.07 -0.89
CA LEU A 465 12.63 -9.16 -1.21
C LEU A 465 12.10 -7.76 -1.53
N TYR A 466 11.55 -7.61 -2.72
CA TYR A 466 10.94 -6.38 -3.23
C TYR A 466 9.46 -6.60 -3.52
N THR A 467 8.74 -5.51 -3.78
CA THR A 467 7.37 -5.53 -4.28
C THR A 467 7.34 -4.88 -5.65
N LEU A 468 6.75 -5.56 -6.63
CA LEU A 468 6.58 -5.07 -8.00
C LEU A 468 5.18 -5.45 -8.52
N PRO A 469 4.57 -4.67 -9.43
CA PRO A 469 3.34 -5.09 -10.09
C PRO A 469 3.60 -6.35 -10.92
N VAL A 470 2.62 -7.26 -10.99
CA VAL A 470 2.70 -8.49 -11.80
C VAL A 470 3.05 -8.20 -13.25
N LEU A 471 2.51 -7.12 -13.84
CA LEU A 471 2.84 -6.74 -15.21
C LEU A 471 4.35 -6.54 -15.44
N ALA A 472 5.05 -5.92 -14.48
CA ALA A 472 6.50 -5.74 -14.58
C ALA A 472 7.24 -7.06 -14.34
N LEU A 473 6.79 -7.87 -13.38
CA LEU A 473 7.39 -9.16 -13.04
C LEU A 473 7.35 -10.12 -14.22
N GLU A 474 6.20 -10.25 -14.86
CA GLU A 474 6.01 -11.16 -15.98
C GLU A 474 6.66 -10.62 -17.26
N GLY A 475 6.60 -9.29 -17.48
CA GLY A 475 7.33 -8.64 -18.57
C GLY A 475 8.85 -8.84 -18.49
N MET A 476 9.42 -8.95 -17.28
CA MET A 476 10.85 -9.24 -17.10
C MET A 476 11.20 -10.72 -17.05
N GLY A 477 10.24 -11.63 -17.23
CA GLY A 477 10.52 -13.06 -17.25
C GLY A 477 10.61 -13.72 -15.87
N ALA A 478 10.14 -13.07 -14.80
CA ALA A 478 10.18 -13.62 -13.44
C ALA A 478 9.43 -14.95 -13.33
N ILE A 479 9.91 -15.80 -12.42
CA ILE A 479 9.44 -17.18 -12.21
C ILE A 479 8.42 -17.16 -11.06
N PRO A 480 7.13 -17.45 -11.31
CA PRO A 480 6.14 -17.52 -10.24
C PRO A 480 6.33 -18.80 -9.41
N VAL A 481 6.25 -18.68 -8.09
CA VAL A 481 6.22 -19.83 -7.17
C VAL A 481 4.82 -19.98 -6.62
N ILE A 482 4.17 -21.08 -6.97
CA ILE A 482 2.83 -21.45 -6.48
C ILE A 482 2.94 -22.52 -5.41
N ILE A 483 1.97 -22.53 -4.50
CA ILE A 483 1.91 -23.51 -3.42
C ILE A 483 0.96 -24.65 -3.79
N GLU A 484 1.45 -25.88 -3.67
CA GLU A 484 0.65 -27.07 -3.90
C GLU A 484 -0.44 -27.22 -2.82
N ASN A 485 -1.64 -27.63 -3.23
CA ASN A 485 -2.72 -28.05 -2.34
C ASN A 485 -3.19 -27.01 -1.31
N GLU A 486 -2.89 -25.72 -1.51
CA GLU A 486 -3.40 -24.65 -0.65
C GLU A 486 -4.59 -23.95 -1.34
N PRO A 487 -5.84 -24.21 -0.89
CA PRO A 487 -7.05 -23.75 -1.60
C PRO A 487 -7.14 -22.23 -1.74
N ASN A 488 -6.59 -21.50 -0.76
CA ASN A 488 -6.59 -20.05 -0.75
C ASN A 488 -5.69 -19.44 -1.84
N TYR A 489 -4.66 -20.16 -2.30
CA TYR A 489 -3.67 -19.66 -3.26
C TYR A 489 -3.81 -20.30 -4.64
N LEU A 490 -4.97 -20.89 -4.97
CA LEU A 490 -5.19 -21.53 -6.27
C LEU A 490 -4.82 -20.61 -7.43
N LYS A 491 -3.70 -20.93 -8.11
CA LYS A 491 -3.12 -20.19 -9.25
C LYS A 491 -2.61 -18.78 -8.93
N GLN A 492 -2.55 -18.38 -7.67
CA GLN A 492 -1.86 -17.16 -7.24
C GLN A 492 -0.43 -17.50 -6.78
N PRO A 493 0.62 -16.84 -7.33
CA PRO A 493 1.96 -16.98 -6.81
C PRO A 493 2.07 -16.46 -5.38
N LEU A 494 2.73 -17.22 -4.50
CA LEU A 494 3.09 -16.74 -3.17
C LEU A 494 4.26 -15.74 -3.25
N PHE A 495 5.10 -15.88 -4.26
CA PHE A 495 6.13 -14.91 -4.62
C PHE A 495 6.65 -15.20 -6.04
N TYR A 496 7.54 -14.32 -6.50
CA TYR A 496 8.29 -14.47 -7.73
C TYR A 496 9.79 -14.57 -7.45
N ILE A 497 10.51 -15.23 -8.34
CA ILE A 497 11.97 -15.24 -8.37
C ILE A 497 12.43 -14.50 -9.62
N ASP A 498 13.32 -13.52 -9.43
CA ASP A 498 13.94 -12.80 -10.53
C ASP A 498 14.82 -13.75 -11.38
N PRO A 499 14.75 -13.70 -12.72
CA PRO A 499 15.46 -14.65 -13.57
C PRO A 499 16.99 -14.56 -13.47
N GLU A 500 17.55 -13.48 -12.89
CA GLU A 500 19.00 -13.36 -12.62
C GLU A 500 19.45 -14.19 -11.40
N ILE A 501 18.52 -14.78 -10.63
CA ILE A 501 18.84 -15.72 -9.57
C ILE A 501 18.85 -17.13 -10.19
N ALA A 502 20.04 -17.63 -10.51
CA ALA A 502 20.22 -19.03 -10.91
C ALA A 502 20.02 -19.95 -9.69
N PHE A 503 19.21 -20.99 -9.87
CA PHE A 503 19.03 -22.09 -8.92
C PHE A 503 18.59 -23.35 -9.68
N GLU A 504 18.90 -24.53 -9.14
CA GLU A 504 18.51 -25.82 -9.77
C GLU A 504 17.17 -26.36 -9.25
N ASN A 505 16.90 -26.17 -7.96
CA ASN A 505 15.71 -26.67 -7.27
C ASN A 505 15.38 -25.82 -6.04
N ALA A 506 14.31 -26.18 -5.32
CA ALA A 506 13.87 -25.44 -4.14
C ALA A 506 14.94 -25.39 -3.03
N GLU A 507 15.64 -26.50 -2.77
CA GLU A 507 16.67 -26.57 -1.73
C GLU A 507 17.87 -25.66 -2.03
N ASP A 508 18.33 -25.65 -3.29
CA ASP A 508 19.39 -24.77 -3.76
C ASP A 508 18.99 -23.29 -3.61
N PHE A 509 17.78 -22.93 -4.05
CA PHE A 509 17.28 -21.57 -3.86
C PHE A 509 17.21 -21.18 -2.37
N ILE A 510 16.69 -22.06 -1.52
CA ILE A 510 16.60 -21.81 -0.07
C ILE A 510 18.00 -21.64 0.53
N SER A 511 18.98 -22.43 0.09
CA SER A 511 20.39 -22.27 0.48
C SER A 511 20.94 -20.91 0.07
N LEU A 512 20.64 -20.44 -1.15
CA LEU A 512 20.98 -19.09 -1.60
C LEU A 512 20.35 -18.01 -0.70
N ILE A 513 19.07 -18.16 -0.33
CA ILE A 513 18.38 -17.25 0.58
C ILE A 513 19.04 -17.23 1.96
N LYS A 514 19.31 -18.39 2.56
CA LYS A 514 19.99 -18.50 3.87
C LYS A 514 21.32 -17.74 3.90
N ASN A 515 22.08 -17.79 2.81
CA ASN A 515 23.43 -17.23 2.74
C ASN A 515 23.48 -15.78 2.23
N GLN A 516 22.53 -15.36 1.39
CA GLN A 516 22.62 -14.10 0.63
C GLN A 516 21.50 -13.12 0.91
N LEU A 517 20.42 -13.53 1.59
CA LEU A 517 19.32 -12.63 1.91
C LEU A 517 19.79 -11.50 2.82
N THR A 518 19.41 -10.27 2.47
CA THR A 518 19.62 -9.11 3.32
C THR A 518 18.32 -8.37 3.59
N ARG A 519 18.12 -7.99 4.85
CA ARG A 519 17.01 -7.15 5.30
C ARG A 519 17.36 -5.66 5.32
N LYS A 520 18.59 -5.28 4.92
CA LYS A 520 18.99 -3.87 4.80
C LYS A 520 18.15 -3.17 3.74
N ARG A 521 17.45 -2.11 4.15
CA ARG A 521 16.55 -1.36 3.26
C ARG A 521 17.30 -0.34 2.41
N LYS A 522 18.34 0.27 2.96
CA LYS A 522 19.26 1.20 2.26
C LYS A 522 20.69 0.71 2.43
N PHE A 523 21.48 0.77 1.36
CA PHE A 523 22.93 0.60 1.44
C PHE A 523 23.59 1.95 1.72
#